data_AF-A0A952D496-F1
#
_entry.id   AF-A0A952D496-F1
#
_cell.length_a   1.000
_cell.length_b   1.000
_cell.length_c   1.000
_cell.angle_alpha   90.00
_cell.angle_beta   90.00
_cell.angle_gamma   90.00
#
_symmetry.space_group_name_H-M   'P 1'
#
loop_
_entity.id
_entity.type
_entity.pdbx_description
1 polymer ?
#
loop_
_entity_poly.entity_id
_entity_poly.type
_entity_poly.pdbx_seq_one_letter_code
_entity_poly.pdbx_strand_id
1 'polypeptide(L)'
;MRIAIFGAGAWGTALACHAASSHEVLLWAREPSLVQAIRRERRNERYLPGFALDQRIGAEADLDAACRWLGEADPSLAVIATSVAGLRPTLAALDGRLSGAGCAGAVWLCKGLEADSGLLPHAVAAQTLRSVPGGVLSGPSFAQEVAAGLPVALTVASRDASLQAAVVQAFHHGAARIYRSDDVVGVELGGALKNVMAIAAGICDGLALGQNARAALITRGLAEIARLGAALGARPETFMGLTGLGDLVLTCTGDLSRNRRVGLALASGEPLPAIVARLGHVAEGVACAAAADALAAARGVAMPIVEAVNAVLHGALGPREAVVSLLSREPKAESG
;
A
#
# COMPACT_ATOMS: atom_id res chain seq x y z
N MET A 1 24.78 -0.74 2.11
CA MET A 1 24.21 0.42 1.43
C MET A 1 23.56 1.35 2.43
N ARG A 2 23.38 2.63 2.07
CA ARG A 2 22.52 3.56 2.82
C ARG A 2 21.12 3.54 2.25
N ILE A 3 20.13 3.59 3.14
CA ILE A 3 18.70 3.60 2.78
C ILE A 3 18.03 4.80 3.43
N ALA A 4 17.45 5.70 2.65
CA ALA A 4 16.63 6.79 3.17
C ALA A 4 15.16 6.45 2.97
N ILE A 5 14.40 6.44 4.06
CA ILE A 5 12.96 6.17 4.07
C ILE A 5 12.22 7.49 4.28
N PHE A 6 11.62 8.00 3.21
CA PHE A 6 10.83 9.23 3.19
C PHE A 6 9.41 8.94 3.64
N GLY A 7 9.19 9.03 4.95
CA GLY A 7 7.91 8.76 5.61
C GLY A 7 8.06 7.90 6.86
N ALA A 8 8.03 8.52 8.05
CA ALA A 8 8.11 7.83 9.34
C ALA A 8 6.75 7.30 9.87
N GLY A 9 5.90 6.79 8.98
CA GLY A 9 4.68 6.08 9.37
C GLY A 9 4.98 4.67 9.89
N ALA A 10 3.94 3.90 10.23
CA ALA A 10 4.07 2.55 10.77
C ALA A 10 4.91 1.65 9.84
N TRP A 11 4.59 1.67 8.54
CA TRP A 11 5.24 0.80 7.56
C TRP A 11 6.67 1.23 7.22
N GLY A 12 6.91 2.52 7.04
CA GLY A 12 8.27 3.05 6.85
C GLY A 12 9.18 2.75 8.05
N THR A 13 8.66 2.86 9.27
CA THR A 13 9.40 2.52 10.49
C THR A 13 9.67 1.02 10.58
N ALA A 14 8.69 0.16 10.25
CA ALA A 14 8.87 -1.29 10.27
C ALA A 14 9.94 -1.75 9.25
N LEU A 15 9.93 -1.19 8.04
CA LEU A 15 11.00 -1.45 7.06
C LEU A 15 12.35 -0.90 7.50
N ALA A 16 12.40 0.23 8.22
CA ALA A 16 13.64 0.71 8.81
C ALA A 16 14.20 -0.30 9.82
N CYS A 17 13.35 -0.85 10.71
CA CYS A 17 13.76 -1.90 11.66
C CYS A 17 14.34 -3.12 10.93
N HIS A 18 13.67 -3.57 9.87
CA HIS A 18 14.13 -4.73 9.09
C HIS A 18 15.44 -4.46 8.33
N ALA A 19 15.55 -3.33 7.62
CA ALA A 19 16.75 -2.97 6.88
C ALA A 19 17.95 -2.70 7.80
N ALA A 20 17.70 -2.12 8.97
CA ALA A 20 18.75 -1.76 9.92
C ALA A 20 19.56 -2.97 10.38
N SER A 21 19.07 -4.20 10.27
CA SER A 21 19.87 -5.39 10.61
C SER A 21 21.16 -5.52 9.80
N SER A 22 21.21 -4.93 8.61
CA SER A 22 22.31 -5.08 7.64
C SER A 22 22.80 -3.76 7.04
N HIS A 23 22.09 -2.65 7.27
CA HIS A 23 22.29 -1.37 6.57
C HIS A 23 22.17 -0.17 7.50
N GLU A 24 22.76 0.95 7.09
CA GLU A 24 22.47 2.25 7.72
C GLU A 24 21.17 2.80 7.14
N VAL A 25 20.27 3.26 8.00
CA VAL A 25 18.94 3.71 7.60
C VAL A 25 18.67 5.09 8.16
N LEU A 26 18.10 5.98 7.35
CA LEU A 26 17.63 7.29 7.78
C LEU A 26 16.12 7.40 7.57
N LEU A 27 15.37 7.62 8.65
CA LEU A 27 13.95 7.95 8.60
C LEU A 27 13.76 9.45 8.41
N TRP A 28 13.25 9.87 7.26
CA TRP A 28 12.85 11.25 7.06
C TRP A 28 11.39 11.46 7.47
N ALA A 29 11.13 12.51 8.24
CA ALA A 29 9.79 12.94 8.59
C ALA A 29 9.65 14.46 8.58
N ARG A 30 8.55 14.96 8.01
CA ARG A 30 8.27 16.40 7.92
C ARG A 30 8.18 17.12 9.27
N GLU A 31 7.79 16.40 10.31
CA GLU A 31 7.49 16.99 11.62
C GLU A 31 8.75 16.96 12.52
N PRO A 32 9.38 18.10 12.84
CA PRO A 32 10.62 18.11 13.62
C PRO A 32 10.45 17.55 15.04
N SER A 33 9.28 17.74 15.67
CA SER A 33 8.95 17.16 16.98
C SER A 33 8.99 15.63 16.95
N LEU A 34 8.48 14.99 15.88
CA LEU A 34 8.56 13.54 15.72
C LEU A 34 10.01 13.08 15.57
N VAL A 35 10.82 13.78 14.78
CA VAL A 35 12.24 13.46 14.58
C VAL A 35 13.02 13.57 15.89
N GLN A 36 12.79 14.64 16.67
CA GLN A 36 13.41 14.81 17.98
C GLN A 36 13.01 13.71 18.96
N ALA A 37 11.72 13.35 19.01
CA ALA A 37 11.23 12.24 19.83
C ALA A 37 11.92 10.92 19.43
N ILE A 38 11.97 10.60 18.14
CA ILE A 38 12.63 9.38 17.62
C ILE A 38 14.12 9.36 18.00
N ARG A 39 14.84 10.48 17.84
CA ARG A 39 16.27 10.58 18.19
C ARG A 39 16.49 10.36 19.69
N ARG A 40 15.67 10.99 20.54
CA ARG A 40 15.80 10.93 22.01
C ARG A 40 15.40 9.57 22.57
N GLU A 41 14.25 9.05 22.14
CA GLU A 41 13.61 7.89 22.74
C GLU A 41 14.01 6.58 22.05
N ARG A 42 14.63 6.66 20.86
CA ARG A 42 14.97 5.52 20.01
C ARG A 42 13.73 4.65 19.74
N ARG A 43 12.57 5.29 19.57
CA ARG A 43 11.25 4.68 19.36
C ARG A 43 10.40 5.62 18.50
N ASN A 44 9.48 5.05 17.73
CA ASN A 44 8.43 5.82 17.06
C ASN A 44 7.09 5.50 17.71
N GLU A 45 6.90 5.96 18.93
CA GLU A 45 5.74 5.58 19.76
C GLU A 45 4.40 5.98 19.11
N ARG A 46 4.41 7.08 18.33
CA ARG A 46 3.22 7.57 17.63
C ARG A 46 2.72 6.63 16.54
N TYR A 47 3.61 6.04 15.75
CA TYR A 47 3.23 5.28 14.55
C TYR A 47 3.54 3.78 14.62
N LEU A 48 4.47 3.37 15.48
CA LEU A 48 4.84 1.97 15.69
C LEU A 48 5.21 1.73 17.17
N PRO A 49 4.23 1.83 18.08
CA PRO A 49 4.45 1.70 19.52
C PRO A 49 5.01 0.32 19.90
N GLY A 50 5.83 0.29 20.95
CA GLY A 50 6.39 -0.94 21.51
C GLY A 50 7.71 -1.42 20.90
N PHE A 51 8.15 -0.87 19.76
CA PHE A 51 9.39 -1.30 19.09
C PHE A 51 10.54 -0.32 19.32
N ALA A 52 11.70 -0.84 19.76
CA ALA A 52 12.93 -0.07 19.88
C ALA A 52 13.64 -0.01 18.51
N LEU A 53 14.27 1.14 18.21
CA LEU A 53 14.98 1.39 16.97
C LEU A 53 16.50 1.19 17.17
N ASP A 54 17.06 0.25 16.40
CA ASP A 54 18.50 -0.04 16.33
C ASP A 54 19.32 1.22 16.08
N GLN A 55 20.51 1.34 16.68
CA GLN A 55 21.38 2.53 16.58
C GLN A 55 21.71 2.95 15.14
N ARG A 56 21.66 2.02 14.17
CA ARG A 56 21.84 2.27 12.73
C ARG A 56 20.69 3.04 12.09
N ILE A 57 19.57 3.21 12.80
CA ILE A 57 18.43 4.03 12.37
C ILE A 57 18.63 5.46 12.87
N GLY A 58 18.95 6.38 11.95
CA GLY A 58 18.85 7.81 12.16
C GLY A 58 17.44 8.34 11.87
N ALA A 59 17.18 9.58 12.24
CA ALA A 59 15.99 10.31 11.80
C ALA A 59 16.39 11.74 11.39
N GLU A 60 15.72 12.34 10.42
CA GLU A 60 16.00 13.69 9.90
C GLU A 60 14.71 14.40 9.46
N ALA A 61 14.62 15.70 9.69
CA ALA A 61 13.50 16.55 9.26
C ALA A 61 13.84 17.38 8.01
N ASP A 62 15.10 17.75 7.84
CA ASP A 62 15.57 18.49 6.67
C ASP A 62 15.70 17.56 5.45
N LEU A 63 14.90 17.82 4.42
CA LEU A 63 14.87 16.98 3.22
C LEU A 63 16.21 17.00 2.48
N ASP A 64 16.86 18.16 2.39
CA ASP A 64 18.14 18.29 1.69
C ASP A 64 19.26 17.55 2.42
N ALA A 65 19.28 17.58 3.75
CA ALA A 65 20.22 16.81 4.56
C ALA A 65 20.01 15.31 4.39
N ALA A 66 18.75 14.84 4.34
CA ALA A 66 18.45 13.43 4.10
C ALA A 66 18.93 12.98 2.70
N CYS A 67 18.72 13.80 1.66
CA CYS A 67 19.20 13.51 0.31
C CYS A 67 20.74 13.53 0.23
N ARG A 68 21.42 14.49 0.86
CA ARG A 68 22.90 14.53 0.92
C ARG A 68 23.46 13.29 1.61
N TRP A 69 22.92 12.94 2.78
CA TRP A 69 23.33 11.75 3.52
C TRP A 69 23.16 10.46 2.68
N LEU A 70 22.09 10.38 1.89
CA LEU A 70 21.86 9.25 0.99
C LEU A 70 22.93 9.18 -0.11
N GLY A 71 23.24 10.33 -0.74
CA GLY A 71 24.20 10.43 -1.86
C GLY A 71 25.68 10.25 -1.49
N GLU A 72 26.02 10.20 -0.21
CA GLU A 72 27.39 9.93 0.27
C GLU A 72 27.78 8.45 0.19
N ALA A 73 26.85 7.55 -0.18
CA ALA A 73 27.11 6.12 -0.31
C ALA A 73 26.71 5.57 -1.68
N ASP A 74 27.53 4.65 -2.18
CA ASP A 74 27.28 3.86 -3.39
C ASP A 74 27.44 2.36 -3.07
N PRO A 75 26.40 1.53 -3.20
CA PRO A 75 25.03 1.88 -3.60
C PRO A 75 24.20 2.48 -2.47
N SER A 76 23.17 3.26 -2.85
CA SER A 76 22.13 3.80 -1.97
C SER A 76 20.71 3.63 -2.56
N LEU A 77 19.68 3.67 -1.71
CA LEU A 77 18.28 3.44 -2.10
C LEU A 77 17.33 4.42 -1.40
N ALA A 78 16.44 5.05 -2.17
CA ALA A 78 15.33 5.84 -1.64
C ALA A 78 14.06 4.98 -1.51
N VAL A 79 13.40 5.04 -0.36
CA VAL A 79 12.12 4.36 -0.09
C VAL A 79 11.07 5.40 0.23
N ILE A 80 9.99 5.45 -0.53
CA ILE A 80 8.91 6.42 -0.38
C ILE A 80 7.77 5.79 0.41
N ALA A 81 7.75 6.06 1.71
CA ALA A 81 6.84 5.45 2.68
C ALA A 81 5.68 6.40 3.07
N THR A 82 5.15 7.11 2.07
CA THR A 82 4.01 8.02 2.23
C THR A 82 2.68 7.31 1.99
N SER A 83 1.57 7.94 2.36
CA SER A 83 0.26 7.58 1.79
C SER A 83 0.18 8.04 0.34
N VAL A 84 -0.80 7.56 -0.42
CA VAL A 84 -0.97 7.95 -1.84
C VAL A 84 -1.07 9.47 -2.00
N ALA A 85 -1.80 10.17 -1.11
CA ALA A 85 -1.90 11.63 -1.12
C ALA A 85 -0.54 12.34 -0.89
N GLY A 86 0.39 11.69 -0.21
CA GLY A 86 1.74 12.22 0.02
C GLY A 86 2.74 11.87 -1.09
N LEU A 87 2.40 10.99 -2.04
CA LEU A 87 3.33 10.47 -3.04
C LEU A 87 3.80 11.58 -3.98
N ARG A 88 2.88 12.20 -4.74
CA ARG A 88 3.17 13.25 -5.73
C ARG A 88 4.06 14.37 -5.19
N PRO A 89 3.71 15.07 -4.09
CA PRO A 89 4.53 16.16 -3.59
C PRO A 89 5.90 15.67 -3.09
N THR A 90 5.99 14.46 -2.54
CA THR A 90 7.27 13.91 -2.08
C THR A 90 8.17 13.56 -3.25
N LEU A 91 7.66 12.89 -4.28
CA LEU A 91 8.42 12.56 -5.48
C LEU A 91 8.89 13.82 -6.21
N ALA A 92 8.01 14.82 -6.38
CA ALA A 92 8.37 16.09 -7.01
C ALA A 92 9.45 16.84 -6.20
N ALA A 93 9.39 16.78 -4.87
CA ALA A 93 10.45 17.35 -4.04
C ALA A 93 11.76 16.55 -4.14
N LEU A 94 11.71 15.24 -4.37
CA LEU A 94 12.93 14.43 -4.48
C LEU A 94 13.58 14.47 -5.86
N ASP A 95 12.84 14.87 -6.89
CA ASP A 95 13.37 14.93 -8.25
C ASP A 95 14.56 15.87 -8.36
N GLY A 96 15.62 15.43 -9.04
CA GLY A 96 16.90 16.13 -9.14
C GLY A 96 17.75 16.08 -7.88
N ARG A 97 17.16 15.98 -6.67
CA ARG A 97 17.89 15.77 -5.40
C ARG A 97 18.44 14.35 -5.26
N LEU A 98 17.77 13.38 -5.88
CA LEU A 98 18.22 11.99 -5.93
C LEU A 98 19.24 11.72 -7.05
N SER A 99 19.48 12.69 -7.95
CA SER A 99 20.51 12.61 -8.99
C SER A 99 21.90 12.82 -8.39
N GLY A 100 22.47 11.75 -7.83
CA GLY A 100 23.83 11.72 -7.30
C GLY A 100 24.50 10.39 -7.64
N ALA A 101 25.84 10.36 -7.64
CA ALA A 101 26.62 9.15 -7.90
C ALA A 101 26.30 8.08 -6.83
N GLY A 102 25.48 7.08 -7.18
CA GLY A 102 25.24 5.89 -6.35
C GLY A 102 23.79 5.59 -5.97
N CYS A 103 22.81 6.47 -6.25
CA CYS A 103 21.40 6.18 -5.95
C CYS A 103 20.81 5.22 -6.99
N ALA A 104 20.47 4.00 -6.57
CA ALA A 104 19.89 2.96 -7.43
C ALA A 104 18.44 3.28 -7.89
N GLY A 105 17.78 4.22 -7.23
CA GLY A 105 16.43 4.68 -7.57
C GLY A 105 15.52 4.85 -6.36
N ALA A 106 14.24 4.99 -6.63
CA ALA A 106 13.19 5.16 -5.63
C ALA A 106 12.15 4.04 -5.71
N VAL A 107 11.83 3.45 -4.56
CA VAL A 107 10.74 2.47 -4.44
C VAL A 107 9.64 3.00 -3.52
N TRP A 108 8.39 3.04 -3.97
CA TRP A 108 7.26 3.49 -3.15
C TRP A 108 6.49 2.31 -2.56
N LEU A 109 5.85 2.58 -1.42
CA LEU A 109 5.12 1.59 -0.62
C LEU A 109 3.61 1.83 -0.58
N CYS A 110 3.14 3.00 -1.02
CA CYS A 110 1.75 3.39 -0.95
C CYS A 110 0.86 2.48 -1.80
N LYS A 111 -0.36 2.23 -1.34
CA LYS A 111 -1.34 1.38 -2.00
C LYS A 111 -2.63 2.17 -2.24
N GLY A 112 -3.07 2.26 -3.49
CA GLY A 112 -4.28 2.98 -3.88
C GLY A 112 -4.11 3.75 -5.18
N LEU A 113 -5.12 4.56 -5.51
CA LEU A 113 -5.12 5.50 -6.63
C LEU A 113 -5.13 6.94 -6.10
N GLU A 114 -4.48 7.85 -6.80
CA GLU A 114 -4.52 9.28 -6.47
C GLU A 114 -5.94 9.81 -6.68
N ALA A 115 -6.53 10.39 -5.63
CA ALA A 115 -7.96 10.70 -5.58
C ALA A 115 -8.42 11.64 -6.71
N ASP A 116 -7.66 12.70 -6.98
CA ASP A 116 -8.08 13.74 -7.94
C ASP A 116 -7.87 13.31 -9.41
N SER A 117 -6.83 12.52 -9.66
CA SER A 117 -6.42 12.16 -11.03
C SER A 117 -6.81 10.74 -11.44
N GLY A 118 -7.16 9.88 -10.49
CA GLY A 118 -7.37 8.45 -10.69
C GLY A 118 -6.10 7.70 -11.12
N LEU A 119 -4.91 8.30 -10.96
CA LEU A 119 -3.67 7.68 -11.40
C LEU A 119 -3.15 6.66 -10.39
N LEU A 120 -2.60 5.57 -10.93
CA LEU A 120 -1.78 4.63 -10.17
C LEU A 120 -0.43 5.27 -9.80
N PRO A 121 0.22 4.84 -8.70
CA PRO A 121 1.47 5.42 -8.22
C PRO A 121 2.59 5.51 -9.27
N HIS A 122 2.76 4.50 -10.14
CA HIS A 122 3.76 4.58 -11.21
C HIS A 122 3.48 5.68 -12.23
N ALA A 123 2.21 5.96 -12.51
CA ALA A 123 1.81 7.00 -13.44
C ALA A 123 1.97 8.40 -12.82
N VAL A 124 1.76 8.52 -11.50
CA VAL A 124 2.15 9.72 -10.73
C VAL A 124 3.67 9.89 -10.81
N ALA A 125 4.45 8.85 -10.53
CA ALA A 125 5.90 8.88 -10.55
C ALA A 125 6.47 9.28 -11.92
N ALA A 126 5.90 8.78 -13.02
CA ALA A 126 6.31 9.16 -14.37
C ALA A 126 6.13 10.67 -14.67
N GLN A 127 5.25 11.35 -13.94
CA GLN A 127 5.06 12.80 -14.06
C GLN A 127 6.02 13.60 -13.17
N THR A 128 6.47 13.03 -12.06
CA THR A 128 7.14 13.78 -10.98
C THR A 128 8.58 13.38 -10.69
N LEU A 129 9.01 12.17 -11.04
CA LEU A 129 10.34 11.65 -10.75
C LEU A 129 10.98 11.16 -12.05
N ARG A 130 11.87 11.98 -12.62
CA ARG A 130 12.55 11.71 -13.90
C ARG A 130 14.04 11.44 -13.73
N SER A 131 14.59 11.87 -12.59
CA SER A 131 16.01 11.81 -12.26
C SER A 131 16.57 10.40 -12.06
N VAL A 132 15.76 9.45 -11.60
CA VAL A 132 16.19 8.10 -11.21
C VAL A 132 15.12 7.04 -11.52
N PRO A 133 15.48 5.75 -11.61
CA PRO A 133 14.52 4.68 -11.78
C PRO A 133 13.48 4.61 -10.65
N GLY A 134 12.26 4.21 -10.99
CA GLY A 134 11.13 4.07 -10.08
C GLY A 134 10.56 2.66 -10.01
N GLY A 135 9.99 2.28 -8.87
CA GLY A 135 9.32 1.00 -8.69
C GLY A 135 8.43 0.96 -7.45
N VAL A 136 7.74 -0.16 -7.27
CA VAL A 136 6.83 -0.41 -6.14
C VAL A 136 7.34 -1.61 -5.33
N LEU A 137 7.17 -1.56 -4.01
CA LEU A 137 7.33 -2.73 -3.13
C LEU A 137 6.00 -2.99 -2.42
N SER A 138 5.40 -4.15 -2.69
CA SER A 138 4.06 -4.50 -2.20
C SER A 138 3.95 -5.98 -1.84
N GLY A 139 2.89 -6.35 -1.12
CA GLY A 139 2.64 -7.70 -0.64
C GLY A 139 2.01 -7.75 0.76
N PRO A 140 1.67 -8.96 1.25
CA PRO A 140 1.08 -9.21 2.56
C PRO A 140 2.07 -8.88 3.66
N SER A 141 1.86 -7.77 4.36
CA SER A 141 2.89 -7.22 5.24
C SER A 141 2.34 -6.26 6.31
N PHE A 142 1.86 -6.81 7.42
CA PHE A 142 1.49 -5.95 8.55
C PHE A 142 2.74 -5.37 9.22
N ALA A 143 2.72 -4.06 9.47
CA ALA A 143 3.87 -3.33 10.01
C ALA A 143 4.38 -3.87 11.34
N GLN A 144 3.46 -4.26 12.23
CA GLN A 144 3.80 -4.83 13.53
C GLN A 144 4.53 -6.17 13.40
N GLU A 145 4.11 -7.02 12.46
CA GLU A 145 4.72 -8.34 12.25
C GLU A 145 6.13 -8.21 11.66
N VAL A 146 6.32 -7.30 10.70
CA VAL A 146 7.65 -7.04 10.13
C VAL A 146 8.59 -6.39 11.13
N ALA A 147 8.10 -5.45 11.93
CA ALA A 147 8.90 -4.87 13.02
C ALA A 147 9.28 -5.90 14.10
N ALA A 148 8.46 -6.93 14.29
CA ALA A 148 8.74 -8.05 15.17
C ALA A 148 9.67 -9.11 14.55
N GLY A 149 10.12 -8.93 13.30
CA GLY A 149 10.98 -9.87 12.60
C GLY A 149 10.29 -11.18 12.21
N LEU A 150 8.95 -11.17 12.10
CA LEU A 150 8.19 -12.33 11.65
C LEU A 150 8.31 -12.55 10.13
N PRO A 151 8.06 -13.78 9.63
CA PRO A 151 8.15 -14.09 8.21
C PRO A 151 7.27 -13.18 7.34
N VAL A 152 7.86 -12.61 6.29
CA VAL A 152 7.15 -11.75 5.33
C VAL A 152 7.63 -12.02 3.91
N ALA A 153 6.69 -11.98 2.95
CA ALA A 153 6.99 -12.11 1.54
C ALA A 153 6.46 -10.89 0.78
N LEU A 154 7.33 -10.24 0.00
CA LEU A 154 7.03 -9.03 -0.76
C LEU A 154 7.48 -9.17 -2.21
N THR A 155 6.85 -8.41 -3.09
CA THR A 155 7.25 -8.26 -4.50
C THR A 155 7.73 -6.83 -4.73
N VAL A 156 8.96 -6.70 -5.21
CA VAL A 156 9.42 -5.46 -5.85
C VAL A 156 9.08 -5.52 -7.34
N ALA A 157 8.38 -4.51 -7.85
CA ALA A 157 8.15 -4.35 -9.27
C ALA A 157 8.75 -3.06 -9.82
N SER A 158 9.53 -3.19 -10.89
CA SER A 158 10.10 -2.08 -11.67
C SER A 158 10.47 -2.57 -13.06
N ARG A 159 10.55 -1.65 -14.02
CA ARG A 159 11.14 -1.92 -15.35
C ARG A 159 12.67 -1.88 -15.33
N ASP A 160 13.26 -1.36 -14.25
CA ASP A 160 14.70 -1.27 -14.08
C ASP A 160 15.21 -2.44 -13.21
N ALA A 161 16.05 -3.29 -13.79
CA ALA A 161 16.59 -4.46 -13.11
C ALA A 161 17.61 -4.09 -12.01
N SER A 162 18.29 -2.94 -12.12
CA SER A 162 19.24 -2.48 -11.10
C SER A 162 18.52 -2.01 -9.84
N LEU A 163 17.39 -1.31 -9.99
CA LEU A 163 16.53 -0.96 -8.86
C LEU A 163 15.96 -2.22 -8.19
N GLN A 164 15.48 -3.19 -8.96
CA GLN A 164 15.02 -4.47 -8.39
C GLN A 164 16.13 -5.17 -7.58
N ALA A 165 17.36 -5.19 -8.11
CA ALA A 165 18.51 -5.79 -7.42
C ALA A 165 18.87 -5.03 -6.14
N ALA A 166 18.84 -3.69 -6.15
CA ALA A 166 19.08 -2.87 -4.97
C ALA A 166 18.02 -3.10 -3.88
N VAL A 167 16.74 -3.22 -4.25
CA VAL A 167 15.65 -3.53 -3.30
C VAL A 167 15.81 -4.95 -2.73
N VAL A 168 16.21 -5.94 -3.55
CA VAL A 168 16.51 -7.30 -3.07
C VAL A 168 17.69 -7.26 -2.10
N GLN A 169 18.78 -6.56 -2.43
CA GLN A 169 19.94 -6.40 -1.54
C GLN A 169 19.55 -5.73 -0.22
N ALA A 170 18.66 -4.74 -0.26
CA ALA A 170 18.23 -3.98 0.91
C ALA A 170 17.34 -4.77 1.88
N PHE A 171 16.55 -5.72 1.38
CA PHE A 171 15.46 -6.31 2.16
C PHE A 171 15.33 -7.85 2.11
N HIS A 172 16.04 -8.57 1.21
CA HIS A 172 16.00 -10.05 1.14
C HIS A 172 17.00 -10.68 2.11
N HIS A 173 16.69 -10.61 3.40
CA HIS A 173 17.48 -11.23 4.46
C HIS A 173 16.61 -11.52 5.69
N GLY A 174 17.14 -12.30 6.64
CA GLY A 174 16.40 -12.68 7.85
C GLY A 174 15.07 -13.37 7.52
N ALA A 175 13.97 -12.82 8.04
CA ALA A 175 12.62 -13.36 7.87
C ALA A 175 11.91 -12.86 6.60
N ALA A 176 12.53 -11.98 5.81
CA ALA A 176 11.91 -11.40 4.62
C ALA A 176 12.35 -12.10 3.33
N ARG A 177 11.38 -12.36 2.45
CA ARG A 177 11.60 -12.85 1.09
C ARG A 177 11.09 -11.83 0.08
N ILE A 178 12.01 -11.31 -0.73
CA ILE A 178 11.71 -10.35 -1.80
C ILE A 178 11.76 -11.06 -3.15
N TYR A 179 10.66 -10.97 -3.89
CA TYR A 179 10.50 -11.47 -5.26
C TYR A 179 10.52 -10.30 -6.24
N ARG A 180 11.01 -10.52 -7.46
CA ARG A 180 11.09 -9.50 -8.51
C ARG A 180 9.96 -9.68 -9.52
N SER A 181 9.45 -8.57 -10.04
CA SER A 181 8.49 -8.53 -11.15
C SER A 181 8.75 -7.29 -12.00
N ASP A 182 8.46 -7.35 -13.30
CA ASP A 182 8.39 -6.18 -14.17
C ASP A 182 6.95 -5.69 -14.42
N ASP A 183 5.94 -6.39 -13.90
CA ASP A 183 4.52 -5.99 -13.96
C ASP A 183 4.16 -5.03 -12.82
N VAL A 184 4.60 -3.79 -13.00
CA VAL A 184 4.32 -2.69 -12.07
C VAL A 184 2.81 -2.44 -11.92
N VAL A 185 2.06 -2.50 -13.03
CA VAL A 185 0.62 -2.22 -13.03
C VAL A 185 -0.12 -3.27 -12.20
N GLY A 186 0.15 -4.56 -12.41
CA GLY A 186 -0.49 -5.63 -11.67
C GLY A 186 -0.19 -5.57 -10.17
N VAL A 187 1.07 -5.30 -9.81
CA VAL A 187 1.49 -5.19 -8.40
C VAL A 187 0.82 -4.02 -7.69
N GLU A 188 0.73 -2.85 -8.34
CA GLU A 188 0.08 -1.68 -7.76
C GLU A 188 -1.43 -1.87 -7.65
N LEU A 189 -2.07 -2.40 -8.69
CA LEU A 189 -3.52 -2.57 -8.72
C LEU A 189 -4.00 -3.61 -7.69
N GLY A 190 -3.27 -4.72 -7.54
CA GLY A 190 -3.54 -5.72 -6.50
C GLY A 190 -3.50 -5.10 -5.11
N GLY A 191 -2.46 -4.33 -4.82
CA GLY A 191 -2.32 -3.60 -3.56
C GLY A 191 -3.40 -2.53 -3.34
N ALA A 192 -3.79 -1.81 -4.39
CA ALA A 192 -4.76 -0.73 -4.34
C ALA A 192 -6.18 -1.22 -4.03
N LEU A 193 -6.65 -2.24 -4.75
CA LEU A 193 -8.04 -2.67 -4.69
C LEU A 193 -8.33 -3.65 -3.55
N LYS A 194 -7.31 -4.35 -3.02
CA LYS A 194 -7.50 -5.24 -1.87
C LYS A 194 -8.08 -4.52 -0.65
N ASN A 195 -7.78 -3.23 -0.48
CA ASN A 195 -8.32 -2.41 0.60
C ASN A 195 -9.83 -2.16 0.43
N VAL A 196 -10.31 -1.99 -0.81
CA VAL A 196 -11.75 -1.86 -1.11
C VAL A 196 -12.46 -3.19 -0.83
N MET A 197 -11.87 -4.30 -1.27
CA MET A 197 -12.39 -5.65 -1.00
C MET A 197 -12.42 -5.97 0.50
N ALA A 198 -11.47 -5.46 1.27
CA ALA A 198 -11.47 -5.62 2.72
C ALA A 198 -12.61 -4.86 3.40
N ILE A 199 -13.03 -3.69 2.88
CA ILE A 199 -14.25 -3.01 3.36
C ILE A 199 -15.47 -3.90 3.10
N ALA A 200 -15.59 -4.44 1.88
CA ALA A 200 -16.67 -5.37 1.56
C ALA A 200 -16.68 -6.60 2.49
N ALA A 201 -15.51 -7.18 2.78
CA ALA A 201 -15.37 -8.32 3.68
C ALA A 201 -15.78 -7.94 5.12
N GLY A 202 -15.42 -6.74 5.57
CA GLY A 202 -15.88 -6.21 6.84
C GLY A 202 -17.39 -6.02 6.92
N ILE A 203 -18.01 -5.53 5.83
CA ILE A 203 -19.47 -5.42 5.75
C ILE A 203 -20.11 -6.82 5.83
N CYS A 204 -19.59 -7.77 5.07
CA CYS A 204 -20.05 -9.17 5.05
C CYS A 204 -19.99 -9.81 6.46
N ASP A 205 -18.86 -9.64 7.15
CA ASP A 205 -18.66 -10.13 8.51
C ASP A 205 -19.59 -9.41 9.51
N GLY A 206 -19.74 -8.08 9.39
CA GLY A 206 -20.57 -7.28 10.30
C GLY A 206 -22.06 -7.54 10.16
N LEU A 207 -22.50 -7.97 8.96
CA LEU A 207 -23.87 -8.44 8.71
C LEU A 207 -24.08 -9.93 9.07
N ALA A 208 -23.04 -10.60 9.57
CA ALA A 208 -23.05 -12.02 9.97
C ALA A 208 -23.46 -12.97 8.84
N LEU A 209 -23.03 -12.71 7.59
CA LEU A 209 -23.40 -13.52 6.41
C LEU A 209 -22.65 -14.88 6.33
N GLY A 210 -21.65 -15.07 7.20
CA GLY A 210 -20.91 -16.32 7.32
C GLY A 210 -19.69 -16.41 6.40
N GLN A 211 -18.88 -17.44 6.63
CA GLN A 211 -17.57 -17.62 5.99
C GLN A 211 -17.68 -17.95 4.50
N ASN A 212 -18.75 -18.62 4.08
CA ASN A 212 -19.01 -18.94 2.67
C ASN A 212 -19.18 -17.65 1.84
N ALA A 213 -19.95 -16.68 2.35
CA ALA A 213 -20.14 -15.39 1.70
C ALA A 213 -18.82 -14.62 1.59
N ARG A 214 -18.00 -14.62 2.65
CA ARG A 214 -16.67 -14.00 2.64
C ARG A 214 -15.73 -14.67 1.63
N ALA A 215 -15.70 -16.00 1.57
CA ALA A 215 -14.88 -16.73 0.61
C ALA A 215 -15.30 -16.40 -0.84
N ALA A 216 -16.60 -16.44 -1.13
CA ALA A 216 -17.12 -16.05 -2.44
C ALA A 216 -16.77 -14.60 -2.80
N LEU A 217 -16.91 -13.67 -1.84
CA LEU A 217 -16.55 -12.26 -2.01
C LEU A 217 -15.07 -12.08 -2.34
N ILE A 218 -14.17 -12.76 -1.64
CA ILE A 218 -12.72 -12.69 -1.91
C ILE A 218 -12.43 -13.20 -3.32
N THR A 219 -12.99 -14.35 -3.71
CA THR A 219 -12.78 -14.94 -5.03
C THR A 219 -13.32 -14.04 -6.15
N ARG A 220 -14.54 -13.52 -6.00
CA ARG A 220 -15.15 -12.63 -7.01
C ARG A 220 -14.47 -11.26 -7.05
N GLY A 221 -14.03 -10.76 -5.89
CA GLY A 221 -13.24 -9.54 -5.78
C GLY A 221 -11.89 -9.67 -6.50
N LEU A 222 -11.19 -10.79 -6.35
CA LEU A 222 -9.96 -11.06 -7.09
C LEU A 222 -10.21 -11.07 -8.61
N ALA A 223 -11.31 -11.66 -9.07
CA ALA A 223 -11.68 -11.66 -10.48
C ALA A 223 -11.96 -10.24 -11.01
N GLU A 224 -12.59 -9.36 -10.23
CA GLU A 224 -12.76 -7.95 -10.60
C GLU A 224 -11.41 -7.23 -10.73
N ILE A 225 -10.52 -7.42 -9.77
CA ILE A 225 -9.17 -6.84 -9.79
C ILE A 225 -8.41 -7.32 -11.03
N ALA A 226 -8.46 -8.61 -11.34
CA ALA A 226 -7.76 -9.19 -12.49
C ALA A 226 -8.33 -8.67 -13.82
N ARG A 227 -9.65 -8.52 -13.97
CA ARG A 227 -10.26 -7.95 -15.18
C ARG A 227 -9.85 -6.51 -15.41
N LEU A 228 -9.88 -5.66 -14.37
CA LEU A 228 -9.42 -4.28 -14.50
C LEU A 228 -7.91 -4.24 -14.79
N GLY A 229 -7.13 -5.11 -14.14
CA GLY A 229 -5.71 -5.29 -14.40
C GLY A 229 -5.40 -5.57 -15.87
N ALA A 230 -6.06 -6.58 -16.45
CA ALA A 230 -5.89 -6.93 -17.85
C ALA A 230 -6.24 -5.77 -18.79
N ALA A 231 -7.31 -5.03 -18.50
CA ALA A 231 -7.69 -3.84 -19.28
C ALA A 231 -6.67 -2.68 -19.18
N LEU A 232 -5.84 -2.67 -18.13
CA LEU A 232 -4.73 -1.73 -17.93
C LEU A 232 -3.37 -2.29 -18.38
N GLY A 233 -3.34 -3.50 -18.95
CA GLY A 233 -2.13 -4.15 -19.47
C GLY A 233 -1.32 -4.92 -18.42
N ALA A 234 -1.87 -5.19 -17.24
CA ALA A 234 -1.26 -6.07 -16.25
C ALA A 234 -1.37 -7.55 -16.65
N ARG A 235 -0.49 -8.39 -16.10
CA ARG A 235 -0.51 -9.83 -16.34
C ARG A 235 -1.44 -10.53 -15.34
N PRO A 236 -2.38 -11.39 -15.80
CA PRO A 236 -3.30 -12.11 -14.91
C PRO A 236 -2.61 -12.89 -13.79
N GLU A 237 -1.43 -13.46 -14.05
CA GLU A 237 -0.68 -14.29 -13.11
C GLU A 237 -0.20 -13.48 -11.89
N THR A 238 0.03 -12.17 -12.04
CA THR A 238 0.44 -11.28 -10.95
C THR A 238 -0.61 -11.27 -9.83
N PHE A 239 -1.89 -11.35 -10.19
CA PHE A 239 -3.00 -11.35 -9.22
C PHE A 239 -3.13 -12.67 -8.45
N MET A 240 -2.60 -13.77 -8.98
CA MET A 240 -2.53 -15.04 -8.25
C MET A 240 -1.34 -15.08 -7.26
N GLY A 241 -0.45 -14.10 -7.32
CA GLY A 241 0.71 -13.98 -6.45
C GLY A 241 0.48 -13.24 -5.14
N LEU A 242 1.58 -12.78 -4.53
CA LEU A 242 1.59 -12.11 -3.22
C LEU A 242 0.77 -10.81 -3.22
N THR A 243 0.82 -10.03 -4.28
CA THR A 243 0.26 -8.66 -4.31
C THR A 243 -1.23 -8.63 -4.63
N GLY A 244 -1.74 -9.69 -5.27
CA GLY A 244 -3.17 -9.93 -5.45
C GLY A 244 -3.71 -10.83 -4.34
N LEU A 245 -3.80 -12.13 -4.61
CA LEU A 245 -4.41 -13.13 -3.72
C LEU A 245 -3.82 -13.11 -2.30
N GLY A 246 -2.50 -13.07 -2.16
CA GLY A 246 -1.84 -13.11 -0.85
C GLY A 246 -2.25 -11.93 0.07
N ASP A 247 -2.04 -10.71 -0.41
CA ASP A 247 -2.36 -9.49 0.35
C ASP A 247 -3.87 -9.29 0.49
N LEU A 248 -4.67 -9.72 -0.50
CA LEU A 248 -6.13 -9.73 -0.42
C LEU A 248 -6.63 -10.64 0.71
N VAL A 249 -6.17 -11.89 0.77
CA VAL A 249 -6.58 -12.84 1.82
C VAL A 249 -6.16 -12.33 3.20
N LEU A 250 -4.92 -11.86 3.35
CA LEU A 250 -4.44 -11.28 4.61
C LEU A 250 -5.34 -10.12 5.07
N THR A 251 -5.69 -9.22 4.15
CA THR A 251 -6.40 -7.99 4.49
C THR A 251 -7.90 -8.21 4.72
N CYS A 252 -8.50 -9.17 4.03
CA CYS A 252 -9.91 -9.53 4.19
C CYS A 252 -10.18 -10.43 5.40
N THR A 253 -9.17 -11.12 5.94
CA THR A 253 -9.34 -12.03 7.09
C THR A 253 -8.65 -11.55 8.36
N GLY A 254 -7.66 -10.66 8.28
CA GLY A 254 -6.93 -10.16 9.44
C GLY A 254 -7.67 -9.11 10.26
N ASP A 255 -7.61 -9.20 11.58
CA ASP A 255 -8.18 -8.21 12.52
C ASP A 255 -7.40 -6.90 12.57
N LEU A 256 -6.14 -6.91 12.11
CA LEU A 256 -5.30 -5.72 11.98
C LEU A 256 -5.68 -4.85 10.76
N SER A 257 -6.54 -5.35 9.87
CA SER A 257 -6.99 -4.63 8.70
C SER A 257 -7.92 -3.46 9.06
N ARG A 258 -7.40 -2.24 8.90
CA ARG A 258 -8.15 -0.99 9.12
C ARG A 258 -9.38 -0.87 8.21
N ASN A 259 -9.23 -1.27 6.95
CA ASN A 259 -10.32 -1.24 5.97
C ASN A 259 -11.43 -2.24 6.32
N ARG A 260 -11.08 -3.42 6.84
CA ARG A 260 -12.08 -4.37 7.35
C ARG A 260 -12.84 -3.81 8.55
N ARG A 261 -12.17 -3.10 9.46
CA ARG A 261 -12.82 -2.41 10.59
C ARG A 261 -13.80 -1.31 10.14
N VAL A 262 -13.49 -0.59 9.05
CA VAL A 262 -14.44 0.35 8.43
C VAL A 262 -15.69 -0.41 7.98
N GLY A 263 -15.52 -1.53 7.27
CA GLY A 263 -16.66 -2.34 6.81
C GLY A 263 -17.55 -2.86 7.95
N LEU A 264 -16.94 -3.34 9.05
CA LEU A 264 -17.66 -3.81 10.24
C LEU A 264 -18.51 -2.68 10.88
N ALA A 265 -17.94 -1.47 10.96
CA ALA A 265 -18.62 -0.32 11.51
C ALA A 265 -19.77 0.17 10.60
N LEU A 266 -19.55 0.19 9.28
CA LEU A 266 -20.59 0.50 8.30
C LEU A 266 -21.78 -0.48 8.40
N ALA A 267 -21.51 -1.78 8.53
CA ALA A 267 -22.55 -2.79 8.73
C ALA A 267 -23.38 -2.59 10.01
N SER A 268 -22.80 -1.93 11.01
CA SER A 268 -23.47 -1.57 12.26
C SER A 268 -24.28 -0.27 12.16
N GLY A 269 -24.29 0.40 10.99
CA GLY A 269 -25.00 1.65 10.74
C GLY A 269 -24.25 2.91 11.19
N GLU A 270 -22.97 2.81 11.57
CA GLU A 270 -22.17 3.98 11.94
C GLU A 270 -21.88 4.83 10.68
N PRO A 271 -22.07 6.16 10.72
CA PRO A 271 -21.81 7.03 9.57
C PRO A 271 -20.30 7.16 9.33
N LEU A 272 -19.90 7.11 8.05
CA LEU A 272 -18.49 7.12 7.63
C LEU A 272 -17.63 8.25 8.26
N PRO A 273 -18.11 9.51 8.39
CA PRO A 273 -17.32 10.55 9.06
C PRO A 273 -16.95 10.23 10.51
N ALA A 274 -17.85 9.58 11.27
CA ALA A 274 -17.58 9.17 12.64
C ALA A 274 -16.55 8.04 12.70
N ILE A 275 -16.66 7.06 11.79
CA ILE A 275 -15.71 5.95 11.66
C ILE A 275 -14.29 6.48 11.40
N VAL A 276 -14.14 7.38 10.42
CA VAL A 276 -12.83 7.94 10.04
C VAL A 276 -12.23 8.77 11.19
N ALA A 277 -13.05 9.59 11.87
CA ALA A 277 -12.59 10.36 13.02
C ALA A 277 -12.08 9.47 14.16
N ARG A 278 -12.80 8.38 14.47
CA ARG A 278 -12.43 7.42 15.53
C ARG A 278 -11.16 6.62 15.20
N LEU A 279 -10.95 6.27 13.94
CA LEU A 279 -9.73 5.58 13.52
C LEU A 279 -8.49 6.48 13.68
N GLY A 280 -8.63 7.80 13.51
CA GLY A 280 -7.54 8.76 13.70
C GLY A 280 -6.44 8.69 12.63
N HIS A 281 -6.69 7.95 11.54
CA HIS A 281 -5.79 7.82 10.40
C HIS A 281 -6.57 7.50 9.12
N VAL A 282 -5.92 7.71 7.96
CA VAL A 282 -6.55 7.50 6.64
C VAL A 282 -6.84 6.02 6.40
N ALA A 283 -8.09 5.70 6.08
CA ALA A 283 -8.50 4.41 5.52
C ALA A 283 -8.39 4.46 3.99
N GLU A 284 -7.27 3.97 3.44
CA GLU A 284 -6.94 4.07 2.01
C GLU A 284 -8.05 3.49 1.10
N GLY A 285 -8.76 2.45 1.55
CA GLY A 285 -9.84 1.82 0.78
C GLY A 285 -11.01 2.78 0.50
N VAL A 286 -11.27 3.73 1.40
CA VAL A 286 -12.37 4.69 1.25
C VAL A 286 -12.09 5.63 0.07
N ALA A 287 -10.90 6.24 0.03
CA ALA A 287 -10.50 7.11 -1.07
C ALA A 287 -10.29 6.32 -2.38
N CYS A 288 -9.80 5.09 -2.27
CA CYS A 288 -9.54 4.22 -3.42
C CYS A 288 -10.82 3.77 -4.14
N ALA A 289 -11.93 3.54 -3.42
CA ALA A 289 -13.16 3.01 -4.00
C ALA A 289 -13.73 3.89 -5.12
N ALA A 290 -13.84 5.20 -4.90
CA ALA A 290 -14.37 6.13 -5.91
C ALA A 290 -13.47 6.22 -7.15
N ALA A 291 -12.15 6.32 -6.94
CA ALA A 291 -11.19 6.38 -8.03
C ALA A 291 -11.14 5.08 -8.84
N ALA A 292 -11.26 3.93 -8.18
CA ALA A 292 -11.32 2.62 -8.82
C ALA A 292 -12.60 2.45 -9.66
N ASP A 293 -13.75 2.84 -9.12
CA ASP A 293 -15.04 2.81 -9.82
C ASP A 293 -15.01 3.67 -11.09
N ALA A 294 -14.54 4.92 -10.97
CA ALA A 294 -14.37 5.83 -12.10
C ALA A 294 -13.40 5.28 -13.16
N LEU A 295 -12.28 4.69 -12.73
CA LEU A 295 -11.31 4.07 -13.64
C LEU A 295 -11.90 2.86 -14.37
N ALA A 296 -12.65 2.02 -13.67
CA ALA A 296 -13.31 0.85 -14.24
C ALA A 296 -14.34 1.27 -15.30
N ALA A 297 -15.18 2.26 -14.98
CA ALA A 297 -16.14 2.84 -15.92
C ALA A 297 -15.47 3.42 -17.17
N ALA A 298 -14.38 4.19 -17.01
CA ALA A 298 -13.61 4.75 -18.11
C ALA A 298 -12.97 3.69 -19.02
N ARG A 299 -12.77 2.46 -18.51
CA ARG A 299 -12.22 1.32 -19.25
C ARG A 299 -13.29 0.33 -19.71
N GLY A 300 -14.58 0.59 -19.43
CA GLY A 300 -15.66 -0.33 -19.76
C GLY A 300 -15.59 -1.67 -19.01
N VAL A 301 -14.96 -1.70 -17.84
CA VAL A 301 -14.80 -2.91 -17.03
C VAL A 301 -15.85 -2.93 -15.92
N ALA A 302 -16.66 -3.98 -15.86
CA ALA A 302 -17.64 -4.14 -14.79
C ALA A 302 -16.96 -4.59 -13.48
N MET A 303 -17.18 -3.82 -12.40
CA MET A 303 -16.68 -4.11 -11.05
C MET A 303 -17.79 -4.00 -9.99
N PRO A 304 -18.76 -4.92 -9.99
CA PRO A 304 -19.94 -4.83 -9.13
C PRO A 304 -19.66 -4.69 -7.63
N ILE A 305 -18.63 -5.36 -7.11
CA ILE A 305 -18.27 -5.27 -5.70
C ILE A 305 -17.70 -3.88 -5.39
N VAL A 306 -16.83 -3.36 -6.26
CA VAL A 306 -16.29 -1.98 -6.10
C VAL A 306 -17.42 -0.95 -6.19
N GLU A 307 -18.30 -1.06 -7.19
CA GLU A 307 -19.49 -0.20 -7.35
C GLU A 307 -20.36 -0.21 -6.09
N ALA A 308 -20.65 -1.41 -5.55
CA ALA A 308 -21.46 -1.57 -4.35
C ALA A 308 -20.79 -0.97 -3.09
N VAL A 309 -19.49 -1.19 -2.91
CA VAL A 309 -18.74 -0.56 -1.81
C VAL A 309 -18.73 0.95 -1.95
N ASN A 310 -18.51 1.47 -3.16
CA ASN A 310 -18.50 2.91 -3.43
C ASN A 310 -19.87 3.54 -3.11
N ALA A 311 -20.97 2.88 -3.51
CA ALA A 311 -22.33 3.32 -3.21
C ALA A 311 -22.62 3.34 -1.70
N VAL A 312 -22.17 2.34 -0.94
CA VAL A 312 -22.31 2.31 0.53
C VAL A 312 -21.51 3.42 1.19
N LEU A 313 -20.26 3.65 0.76
CA LEU A 313 -19.39 4.70 1.32
C LEU A 313 -19.95 6.11 1.13
N HIS A 314 -20.65 6.35 0.03
CA HIS A 314 -21.28 7.65 -0.28
C HIS A 314 -22.75 7.73 0.11
N GLY A 315 -23.29 6.71 0.79
CA GLY A 315 -24.67 6.71 1.30
C GLY A 315 -25.76 6.54 0.24
N ALA A 316 -25.40 6.13 -0.99
CA ALA A 316 -26.36 5.83 -2.05
C ALA A 316 -27.09 4.50 -1.82
N LEU A 317 -26.47 3.58 -1.07
CA LEU A 317 -27.07 2.30 -0.66
C LEU A 317 -26.75 1.99 0.80
N GLY A 318 -27.68 1.35 1.50
CA GLY A 318 -27.40 0.70 2.77
C GLY A 318 -26.59 -0.61 2.59
N PRO A 319 -25.81 -1.05 3.59
CA PRO A 319 -25.01 -2.29 3.49
C PRO A 319 -25.83 -3.54 3.12
N ARG A 320 -27.04 -3.68 3.67
CA ARG A 320 -27.92 -4.83 3.36
C ARG A 320 -28.47 -4.76 1.93
N GLU A 321 -28.80 -3.56 1.46
CA GLU A 321 -29.31 -3.34 0.10
C GLU A 321 -28.23 -3.66 -0.93
N ALA A 322 -26.98 -3.26 -0.66
CA ALA A 322 -25.83 -3.60 -1.49
C ALA A 322 -25.64 -5.12 -1.63
N VAL A 323 -25.80 -5.88 -0.54
CA VAL A 323 -25.72 -7.35 -0.58
C VAL A 323 -26.84 -7.95 -1.43
N VAL A 324 -28.09 -7.49 -1.24
CA VAL A 324 -29.23 -7.95 -2.04
C VAL A 324 -29.00 -7.67 -3.53
N SER A 325 -28.57 -6.46 -3.86
CA SER A 325 -28.25 -6.06 -5.23
C SER A 325 -27.20 -6.97 -5.89
N LEU A 326 -26.14 -7.33 -5.16
CA LEU A 326 -25.11 -8.25 -5.66
C LEU A 326 -25.62 -9.67 -5.89
N LEU A 327 -26.49 -10.18 -5.01
CA LEU A 327 -27.07 -11.52 -5.11
C LEU A 327 -28.15 -11.65 -6.19
N SER A 328 -28.85 -10.56 -6.51
CA SER A 328 -29.90 -10.54 -7.54
C SER A 328 -29.37 -10.47 -8.98
N ARG A 329 -28.05 -10.47 -9.19
CA ARG A 329 -27.45 -10.40 -10.52
C ARG A 329 -27.59 -11.74 -11.24
N GLU A 330 -27.83 -11.66 -12.55
CA GLU A 330 -27.88 -12.84 -13.43
C GLU A 330 -26.58 -13.67 -13.32
N PRO A 331 -26.68 -15.01 -13.24
CA PRO A 331 -25.53 -15.89 -13.24
C PRO A 331 -24.65 -15.68 -14.49
N LYS A 332 -23.33 -15.73 -14.30
CA LYS A 332 -22.34 -15.71 -15.38
C LYS A 332 -21.44 -16.93 -15.28
N ALA A 333 -20.79 -17.28 -16.39
CA ALA A 333 -19.72 -18.28 -16.38
C ALA A 333 -18.62 -17.90 -15.37
N GLU A 334 -17.99 -18.89 -14.76
CA GLU A 334 -16.93 -18.68 -13.77
C GLU A 334 -15.70 -18.01 -14.39
N SER A 335 -15.37 -18.40 -15.63
CA SER A 335 -14.29 -17.84 -16.44
C SER A 335 -14.91 -16.98 -17.56
N GLY A 336 -14.92 -15.65 -17.37
CA GLY A 336 -15.51 -14.68 -18.31
C GLY A 336 -15.54 -13.27 -17.75
#